data_AF-A0A1H2WUQ3-F1
#
_entry.id   AF-A0A1H2WUQ3-F1
#
_cell.length_a   1.000
_cell.length_b   1.000
_cell.length_c   1.000
_cell.angle_alpha   90.00
_cell.angle_beta   90.00
_cell.angle_gamma   90.00
#
_symmetry.space_group_name_H-M   'P 1'
#
loop_
_entity.id
_entity.type
_entity.pdbx_description
1 polymer ?
#
loop_
_entity_poly.entity_id
_entity_poly.type
_entity_poly.pdbx_seq_one_letter_code
_entity_poly.pdbx_strand_id
1 'polypeptide(L)'
;MAKENYALIIGVVTQDTTITKNEVGDPKNAIIPITSIRRGIYDKAGNFNPEWDNPILYTEDARMIYTMQNVKKNDVVLSKCVLITKPIARKIQCPSCGEIIEDTITVTFLYPVSIKTIYHAESTSAAKEYLLNFDVAEVSNTVKMIGRLTCDPTFTEFGNRCRCNYKIAVNRKLFVAGSQKDSNVTGDLNRMREEERSDYPYVASYGEVARNDYEQLQTGSLIYIDGYLHTMAVDNKIICPSCEEEIRKRAMHMYITPYSVEYLENCKLKESTRNLNKKIEDREKEEVNE
;
A
#
# COMPACT_ATOMS: atom_id res chain seq x y z
N MET A 1 -15.88 13.30 6.85
CA MET A 1 -14.98 12.25 7.35
C MET A 1 -13.57 12.53 6.83
N ALA A 2 -12.56 12.50 7.70
CA ALA A 2 -11.17 12.67 7.27
C ALA A 2 -10.79 11.55 6.30
N LYS A 3 -10.06 11.91 5.23
CA LYS A 3 -9.56 10.98 4.22
C LYS A 3 -8.09 11.28 4.05
N GLU A 4 -7.24 10.27 4.00
CA GLU A 4 -5.86 10.37 3.56
C GLU A 4 -5.48 9.08 2.85
N ASN A 5 -4.97 9.21 1.64
CA ASN A 5 -4.42 8.12 0.86
C ASN A 5 -3.33 8.79 0.02
N TYR A 6 -2.13 8.83 0.58
CA TYR A 6 -1.01 9.55 0.02
C TYR A 6 0.21 8.64 0.04
N ALA A 7 0.85 8.52 -1.12
CA ALA A 7 2.19 7.98 -1.22
C ALA A 7 3.06 8.94 -2.03
N LEU A 8 4.29 9.14 -1.56
CA LEU A 8 5.34 9.81 -2.31
C LEU A 8 6.49 8.83 -2.46
N ILE A 9 6.84 8.52 -3.70
CA ILE A 9 7.89 7.57 -4.00
C ILE A 9 8.96 8.20 -4.87
N ILE A 10 10.21 8.07 -4.45
CA ILE A 10 11.38 8.19 -5.30
C ILE A 10 11.88 6.77 -5.56
N GLY A 11 11.93 6.38 -6.83
CA GLY A 11 12.26 5.00 -7.18
C GLY A 11 13.02 4.89 -8.49
N VAL A 12 13.87 3.86 -8.56
CA VAL A 12 14.59 3.45 -9.76
C VAL A 12 13.70 2.53 -10.58
N VAL A 13 13.50 2.85 -11.85
CA VAL A 13 12.79 2.01 -12.80
C VAL A 13 13.65 0.80 -13.16
N THR A 14 13.15 -0.39 -12.83
CA THR A 14 13.94 -1.63 -12.94
C THR A 14 13.80 -2.31 -14.30
N GLN A 15 12.70 -2.05 -14.99
CA GLN A 15 12.36 -2.59 -16.30
C GLN A 15 11.61 -1.53 -17.11
N ASP A 16 11.64 -1.65 -18.42
CA ASP A 16 10.88 -0.75 -19.30
C ASP A 16 9.37 -0.88 -19.04
N THR A 17 8.66 0.23 -19.25
CA THR A 17 7.21 0.29 -19.03
C THR A 17 6.49 -0.77 -19.84
N THR A 18 5.71 -1.60 -19.16
CA THR A 18 4.85 -2.60 -19.81
C THR A 18 3.50 -1.97 -20.09
N ILE A 19 3.10 -1.91 -21.37
CA ILE A 19 1.80 -1.43 -21.80
C ILE A 19 0.97 -2.60 -22.31
N THR A 20 -0.15 -2.86 -21.63
CA THR A 20 -1.13 -3.84 -22.12
C THR A 20 -2.13 -3.13 -23.02
N LYS A 21 -2.41 -3.68 -24.20
CA LYS A 21 -3.40 -3.15 -25.15
C LYS A 21 -4.72 -3.91 -25.05
N ASN A 22 -5.83 -3.26 -25.42
CA ASN A 22 -7.12 -3.93 -25.61
C ASN A 22 -7.17 -4.65 -26.97
N GLU A 23 -8.28 -5.32 -27.27
CA GLU A 23 -8.48 -6.05 -28.55
C GLU A 23 -8.38 -5.15 -29.80
N VAL A 24 -8.69 -3.86 -29.65
CA VAL A 24 -8.64 -2.86 -30.72
C VAL A 24 -7.22 -2.29 -30.91
N GLY A 25 -6.29 -2.61 -30.00
CA GLY A 25 -4.90 -2.16 -30.03
C GLY A 25 -4.62 -0.87 -29.24
N ASP A 26 -5.62 -0.29 -28.58
CA ASP A 26 -5.45 0.89 -27.73
C ASP A 26 -4.81 0.52 -26.38
N PRO A 27 -3.95 1.38 -25.81
CA PRO A 27 -3.40 1.17 -24.47
C PRO A 27 -4.50 1.07 -23.42
N LYS A 28 -4.57 -0.08 -22.74
CA LYS A 28 -5.52 -0.39 -21.65
C LYS A 28 -4.95 -0.03 -20.28
N ASN A 29 -3.70 -0.42 -20.03
CA ASN A 29 -3.00 -0.11 -18.78
C ASN A 29 -1.49 -0.02 -18.98
N ALA A 30 -0.81 0.60 -18.02
CA ALA A 30 0.64 0.63 -17.94
C ALA A 30 1.12 0.19 -16.55
N ILE A 31 2.21 -0.56 -16.52
CA ILE A 31 2.88 -1.06 -15.33
C ILE A 31 4.37 -0.67 -15.37
N ILE A 32 4.88 -0.13 -14.26
CA ILE A 32 6.30 0.11 -14.05
C ILE A 32 6.74 -0.48 -12.71
N PRO A 33 7.58 -1.52 -12.70
CA PRO A 33 8.22 -1.99 -11.47
C PRO A 33 9.37 -1.05 -11.10
N ILE A 34 9.32 -0.51 -9.87
CA ILE A 34 10.36 0.38 -9.35
C ILE A 34 10.99 -0.23 -8.10
N THR A 35 12.26 0.10 -7.84
CA THR A 35 12.91 -0.13 -6.56
C THR A 35 13.01 1.19 -5.82
N SER A 36 12.58 1.22 -4.56
CA SER A 36 12.73 2.35 -3.65
C SER A 36 13.44 1.90 -2.37
N ILE A 37 13.88 2.86 -1.55
CA ILE A 37 14.59 2.61 -0.30
C ILE A 37 13.76 3.11 0.88
N ARG A 38 13.81 2.39 2.00
CA ARG A 38 13.22 2.83 3.26
C ARG A 38 14.05 3.95 3.88
N ARG A 39 13.41 4.82 4.66
CA ARG A 39 14.12 5.79 5.49
C ARG A 39 15.11 5.06 6.42
N GLY A 40 16.20 5.72 6.77
CA GLY A 40 17.19 5.19 7.71
C GLY A 40 18.06 4.11 7.07
N ILE A 41 19.08 4.55 6.33
CA ILE A 41 20.08 3.67 5.68
C ILE A 41 21.13 3.11 6.63
N TYR A 42 21.04 3.45 7.92
CA TYR A 42 21.89 2.95 8.99
C TYR A 42 21.04 2.19 10.01
N ASP A 43 21.57 1.07 10.51
CA ASP A 43 20.95 0.33 11.61
C ASP A 43 21.11 1.07 12.95
N LYS A 44 20.54 0.51 14.03
CA LYS A 44 20.64 1.09 15.39
C LYS A 44 22.07 1.18 15.93
N ALA A 45 23.00 0.40 15.38
CA ALA A 45 24.42 0.43 15.73
C ALA A 45 25.22 1.40 14.85
N GLY A 46 24.58 2.08 13.90
CA GLY A 46 25.22 3.01 12.97
C GLY A 46 25.87 2.34 11.76
N ASN A 47 25.65 1.04 11.53
CA ASN A 47 26.18 0.36 10.36
C ASN A 47 25.31 0.65 9.14
N PHE A 48 25.95 0.88 7.99
CA PHE A 48 25.25 1.07 6.72
C PHE A 48 24.50 -0.21 6.33
N ASN A 49 23.17 -0.15 6.32
CA ASN A 49 22.26 -1.27 6.07
C ASN A 49 21.00 -0.79 5.33
N PRO A 50 21.10 -0.41 4.06
CA PRO A 50 19.97 0.06 3.27
C PRO A 50 18.94 -1.06 3.01
N GLU A 51 17.67 -0.78 3.28
CA GLU A 51 16.57 -1.71 3.04
C GLU A 51 15.74 -1.28 1.83
N TRP A 52 15.52 -2.21 0.90
CA TRP A 52 14.92 -1.93 -0.40
C TRP A 52 13.52 -2.55 -0.52
N ASP A 53 12.63 -1.84 -1.18
CA ASP A 53 11.30 -2.32 -1.55
C ASP A 53 11.07 -2.18 -3.05
N ASN A 54 10.20 -3.03 -3.60
CA ASN A 54 9.96 -3.11 -5.03
C ASN A 54 8.49 -2.81 -5.39
N PRO A 55 7.99 -1.60 -5.11
CA PRO A 55 6.61 -1.28 -5.41
C PRO A 55 6.36 -1.22 -6.92
N ILE A 56 5.08 -1.29 -7.30
CA ILE A 56 4.65 -1.33 -8.70
C ILE A 56 3.73 -0.13 -8.93
N LEU A 57 4.11 0.72 -9.89
CA LEU A 57 3.25 1.76 -10.43
C LEU A 57 2.30 1.13 -11.44
N TYR A 58 1.01 1.44 -11.33
CA TYR A 58 -0.04 0.93 -12.19
C TYR A 58 -1.03 2.03 -12.54
N THR A 59 -1.44 2.12 -13.80
CA THR A 59 -2.51 3.04 -14.22
C THR A 59 -3.35 2.49 -15.36
N GLU A 60 -4.60 2.93 -15.42
CA GLU A 60 -5.54 2.79 -16.55
C GLU A 60 -5.93 4.17 -17.12
N ASP A 61 -5.42 5.28 -16.56
CA ASP A 61 -5.65 6.63 -17.11
C ASP A 61 -4.80 6.85 -18.35
N ALA A 62 -5.44 7.09 -19.50
CA ALA A 62 -4.78 7.22 -20.78
C ALA A 62 -3.70 8.32 -20.81
N ARG A 63 -3.88 9.43 -20.08
CA ARG A 63 -2.87 10.51 -20.04
C ARG A 63 -1.65 10.05 -19.26
N MET A 64 -1.86 9.37 -18.14
CA MET A 64 -0.78 8.81 -17.34
C MET A 64 -0.07 7.66 -18.05
N ILE A 65 -0.78 6.82 -18.82
CA ILE A 65 -0.17 5.82 -19.72
C ILE A 65 0.77 6.52 -20.72
N TYR A 66 0.30 7.61 -21.34
CA TYR A 66 1.11 8.40 -22.28
C TYR A 66 2.34 9.03 -21.60
N THR A 67 2.26 9.42 -20.33
CA THR A 67 3.43 9.88 -19.57
C THR A 67 4.37 8.72 -19.27
N MET A 68 3.84 7.61 -18.75
CA MET A 68 4.61 6.44 -18.31
C MET A 68 5.32 5.72 -19.45
N GLN A 69 4.81 5.76 -20.69
CA GLN A 69 5.48 5.15 -21.84
C GLN A 69 6.88 5.74 -22.12
N ASN A 70 7.13 6.97 -21.68
CA ASN A 70 8.41 7.66 -21.89
C ASN A 70 9.44 7.37 -20.79
N VAL A 71 9.00 6.74 -19.71
CA VAL A 71 9.86 6.33 -18.59
C VAL A 71 10.59 5.05 -18.96
N LYS A 72 11.90 5.01 -18.72
CA LYS A 72 12.80 3.94 -19.16
C LYS A 72 13.49 3.27 -18.00
N LYS A 73 13.99 2.05 -18.22
CA LYS A 73 14.92 1.41 -17.29
C LYS A 73 16.06 2.36 -16.91
N ASN A 74 16.43 2.34 -15.62
CA ASN A 74 17.42 3.22 -14.97
C ASN A 74 17.01 4.69 -14.81
N ASP A 75 15.78 5.09 -15.18
CA ASP A 75 15.22 6.35 -14.72
C ASP A 75 15.02 6.31 -13.20
N VAL A 76 15.38 7.41 -12.53
CA VAL A 76 14.89 7.73 -11.19
C VAL A 76 13.68 8.62 -11.36
N VAL A 77 12.55 8.16 -10.83
CA VAL A 77 11.28 8.87 -10.89
C VAL A 77 10.86 9.33 -9.51
N LEU A 78 10.36 10.56 -9.44
CA LEU A 78 9.57 11.07 -8.33
C LEU A 78 8.09 10.94 -8.71
N SER A 79 7.33 10.21 -7.92
CA SER A 79 5.92 9.96 -8.17
C SER A 79 5.08 10.25 -6.94
N LYS A 80 4.08 11.12 -7.09
CA LYS A 80 2.98 11.26 -6.13
C LYS A 80 1.90 10.27 -6.53
N CYS A 81 1.53 9.40 -5.61
CA CYS A 81 0.61 8.30 -5.84
C CYS A 81 -0.52 8.28 -4.80
N VAL A 82 -1.55 7.50 -5.12
CA VAL A 82 -2.49 6.93 -4.15
C VAL A 82 -2.33 5.41 -4.20
N LEU A 83 -2.56 4.72 -3.09
CA LEU A 83 -2.61 3.27 -3.08
C LEU A 83 -3.97 2.82 -3.60
N ILE A 84 -3.96 1.82 -4.48
CA ILE A 84 -5.18 1.13 -4.90
C ILE A 84 -5.06 -0.37 -4.68
N THR A 85 -6.19 -1.04 -4.51
CA THR A 85 -6.26 -2.50 -4.49
C THR A 85 -7.09 -3.02 -5.67
N LYS A 86 -6.57 -4.01 -6.39
CA LYS A 86 -7.30 -4.69 -7.49
C LYS A 86 -7.38 -6.19 -7.23
N PRO A 87 -8.55 -6.82 -7.44
CA PRO A 87 -8.65 -8.27 -7.51
C PRO A 87 -7.99 -8.75 -8.80
N ILE A 88 -7.09 -9.73 -8.69
CA ILE A 88 -6.42 -10.38 -9.82
C ILE A 88 -6.73 -11.86 -9.75
N ALA A 89 -7.43 -12.35 -10.77
CA ALA A 89 -7.66 -13.77 -10.99
C ALA A 89 -6.38 -14.41 -11.57
N ARG A 90 -5.98 -15.55 -11.01
CA ARG A 90 -4.85 -16.35 -11.45
C ARG A 90 -5.28 -17.81 -11.61
N LYS A 91 -4.78 -18.45 -12.67
CA LYS A 91 -4.98 -19.88 -12.92
C LYS A 91 -3.75 -20.63 -12.44
N ILE A 92 -3.96 -21.63 -11.60
CA ILE A 92 -2.90 -22.43 -10.98
C ILE A 92 -3.17 -23.88 -11.31
N GLN A 93 -2.25 -24.50 -12.04
CA GLN A 93 -2.33 -25.92 -12.32
C GLN A 93 -1.83 -26.73 -11.11
N CYS A 94 -2.62 -27.69 -10.65
CA CYS A 94 -2.24 -28.62 -9.60
C CYS A 94 -1.11 -29.54 -10.12
N PRO A 95 0.03 -29.63 -9.41
CA PRO A 95 1.14 -30.48 -9.84
C PRO A 95 0.85 -31.97 -9.70
N SER A 96 -0.13 -32.37 -8.88
CA SER A 96 -0.45 -33.78 -8.59
C SER A 96 -1.45 -34.35 -9.60
N CYS A 97 -2.58 -33.67 -9.83
CA CYS A 97 -3.66 -34.17 -10.70
C CYS A 97 -3.87 -33.36 -11.99
N GLY A 98 -3.20 -32.23 -12.16
CA GLY A 98 -3.35 -31.37 -13.35
C GLY A 98 -4.56 -30.45 -13.35
N GLU A 99 -5.43 -30.50 -12.33
CA GLU A 99 -6.62 -29.64 -12.19
C GLU A 99 -6.25 -28.15 -12.24
N ILE A 100 -7.06 -27.33 -12.91
CA ILE A 100 -6.84 -25.88 -13.01
C ILE A 100 -7.66 -25.17 -11.94
N ILE A 101 -6.95 -24.61 -10.96
CA ILE A 101 -7.55 -23.88 -9.85
C ILE A 101 -7.60 -22.40 -10.21
N GLU A 102 -8.79 -21.81 -10.15
CA GLU A 102 -8.97 -20.36 -10.24
C GLU A 102 -8.90 -19.76 -8.84
N ASP A 103 -7.93 -18.88 -8.62
CA ASP A 103 -7.72 -18.19 -7.36
C ASP A 103 -7.73 -16.67 -7.59
N THR A 104 -8.36 -15.92 -6.69
CA THR A 104 -8.44 -14.46 -6.80
C THR A 104 -7.75 -13.83 -5.60
N ILE A 105 -6.70 -13.06 -5.89
CA ILE A 105 -5.96 -12.32 -4.87
C ILE A 105 -6.21 -10.82 -4.98
N THR A 106 -6.25 -10.14 -3.84
CA THR A 106 -6.22 -8.68 -3.81
C THR A 106 -4.78 -8.20 -3.83
N VAL A 107 -4.41 -7.46 -4.87
CA VAL A 107 -3.07 -6.90 -5.04
C VAL A 107 -3.11 -5.39 -4.86
N THR A 108 -2.17 -4.87 -4.07
CA THR A 108 -1.98 -3.43 -3.86
C THR A 108 -1.01 -2.87 -4.89
N PHE A 109 -1.38 -1.74 -5.51
CA PHE A 109 -0.55 -0.98 -6.43
C PHE A 109 -0.43 0.47 -5.99
N LEU A 110 0.58 1.14 -6.49
CA LEU A 110 0.63 2.60 -6.51
C LEU A 110 0.00 3.12 -7.79
N TYR A 111 -1.05 3.93 -7.67
CA TYR A 111 -1.66 4.63 -8.77
C TYR A 111 -1.08 6.05 -8.88
N PRO A 112 -0.24 6.33 -9.88
CA PRO A 112 0.40 7.63 -10.00
C PRO A 112 -0.61 8.73 -10.34
N VAL A 113 -0.56 9.81 -9.56
CA VAL A 113 -1.26 11.07 -9.82
C VAL A 113 -0.37 12.03 -10.59
N SER A 114 0.94 11.95 -10.34
CA SER A 114 1.98 12.66 -11.05
C SER A 114 3.24 11.81 -11.01
N ILE A 115 3.97 11.75 -12.13
CA ILE A 115 5.26 11.09 -12.25
C ILE A 115 6.22 12.01 -13.02
N LYS A 116 7.44 12.15 -12.52
CA LYS A 116 8.50 12.93 -13.15
C LYS A 116 9.81 12.17 -13.09
N THR A 117 10.46 11.97 -14.24
CA THR A 117 11.87 11.56 -14.28
C THR A 117 12.72 12.71 -13.77
N ILE A 118 13.45 12.48 -12.68
CA ILE A 118 14.32 13.49 -12.05
C ILE A 118 15.79 13.27 -12.39
N TYR A 119 16.15 12.04 -12.77
CA TYR A 119 17.49 11.67 -13.17
C TYR A 119 17.43 10.43 -14.07
N HIS A 120 18.25 10.36 -15.10
CA HIS A 120 18.47 9.14 -15.89
C HIS A 120 19.89 8.67 -15.63
N ALA A 121 20.05 7.44 -15.17
CA ALA A 121 21.36 6.88 -14.88
C ALA A 121 21.85 5.99 -16.02
N GLU A 122 23.16 6.00 -16.26
CA GLU A 122 23.81 5.14 -17.25
C GLU A 122 23.73 3.65 -16.90
N SER A 123 23.54 3.34 -15.61
CA SER A 123 23.43 1.97 -15.11
C SER A 123 22.46 1.86 -13.93
N THR A 124 21.97 0.64 -13.67
CA THR A 124 21.13 0.35 -12.50
C THR A 124 21.85 0.64 -11.18
N SER A 125 23.17 0.41 -11.13
CA SER A 125 23.98 0.71 -9.94
C SER A 125 24.03 2.21 -9.66
N ALA A 126 24.30 3.03 -10.68
CA ALA A 126 24.30 4.49 -10.55
C ALA A 126 22.91 5.03 -10.17
N ALA A 127 21.84 4.43 -10.72
CA ALA A 127 20.47 4.80 -10.34
C ALA A 127 20.18 4.50 -8.86
N LYS A 128 20.66 3.35 -8.34
CA LYS A 128 20.51 3.01 -6.93
C LYS A 128 21.39 3.85 -6.01
N GLU A 129 22.57 4.24 -6.45
CA GLU A 129 23.44 5.15 -5.71
C GLU A 129 22.75 6.51 -5.46
N TYR A 130 21.95 6.99 -6.43
CA TYR A 130 21.11 8.17 -6.22
C TYR A 130 20.16 8.02 -5.02
N LEU A 131 19.55 6.83 -4.86
CA LEU A 131 18.67 6.55 -3.71
C LEU A 131 19.43 6.43 -2.38
N LEU A 132 20.72 6.11 -2.41
CA LEU A 132 21.55 6.01 -1.20
C LEU A 132 21.98 7.35 -0.63
N ASN A 133 21.78 8.45 -1.37
CA ASN A 133 21.95 9.79 -0.81
C ASN A 133 21.01 9.98 0.38
N PHE A 134 21.54 10.45 1.52
CA PHE A 134 20.79 10.54 2.78
C PHE A 134 19.49 11.34 2.65
N ASP A 135 19.53 12.49 1.98
CA ASP A 135 18.35 13.35 1.81
C ASP A 135 17.30 12.72 0.90
N VAL A 136 17.75 11.92 -0.08
CA VAL A 136 16.86 11.18 -0.97
C VAL A 136 16.24 9.99 -0.24
N ALA A 137 17.05 9.21 0.47
CA ALA A 137 16.61 8.01 1.17
C ALA A 137 15.53 8.31 2.20
N GLU A 138 15.65 9.45 2.92
CA GLU A 138 14.71 9.84 3.97
C GLU A 138 13.27 10.04 3.44
N VAL A 139 13.11 10.46 2.18
CA VAL A 139 11.81 10.77 1.58
C VAL A 139 11.39 9.80 0.47
N SER A 140 12.23 8.81 0.14
CA SER A 140 12.05 7.93 -1.02
C SER A 140 10.82 7.04 -0.93
N ASN A 141 10.38 6.69 0.27
CA ASN A 141 9.27 5.77 0.47
C ASN A 141 8.36 6.25 1.60
N THR A 142 7.48 7.21 1.30
CA THR A 142 6.59 7.83 2.28
C THR A 142 5.14 7.48 2.00
N VAL A 143 4.42 7.00 3.01
CA VAL A 143 2.98 6.73 2.95
C VAL A 143 2.29 7.39 4.14
N LYS A 144 1.21 8.10 3.86
CA LYS A 144 0.31 8.69 4.86
C LYS A 144 -1.11 8.25 4.56
N MET A 145 -1.81 7.73 5.56
CA MET A 145 -3.09 7.08 5.33
C MET A 145 -4.06 7.22 6.50
N ILE A 146 -5.35 7.42 6.20
CA ILE A 146 -6.44 7.30 7.15
C ILE A 146 -7.35 6.18 6.67
N GLY A 147 -7.60 5.21 7.53
CA GLY A 147 -8.47 4.09 7.20
C GLY A 147 -9.10 3.45 8.42
N ARG A 148 -10.20 2.72 8.19
CA ARG A 148 -10.86 1.92 9.23
C ARG A 148 -10.49 0.46 9.10
N LEU A 149 -10.18 -0.21 10.21
CA LEU A 149 -9.93 -1.64 10.20
C LEU A 149 -11.17 -2.41 9.72
N THR A 150 -10.91 -3.41 8.88
CA THR A 150 -11.95 -4.28 8.28
C THR A 150 -11.96 -5.67 8.92
N CYS A 151 -10.98 -5.95 9.77
CA CYS A 151 -10.82 -7.19 10.51
C CYS A 151 -10.06 -6.91 11.81
N ASP A 152 -10.16 -7.82 12.76
CA ASP A 152 -9.35 -7.75 13.97
C ASP A 152 -7.86 -7.99 13.65
N PRO A 153 -6.95 -7.36 14.40
CA PRO A 153 -5.52 -7.54 14.22
C PRO A 153 -5.07 -8.97 14.56
N THR A 154 -4.14 -9.50 13.77
CA THR A 154 -3.49 -10.80 14.01
C THR A 154 -2.05 -10.61 14.45
N PHE A 155 -1.71 -11.12 15.64
CA PHE A 155 -0.37 -11.00 16.21
C PHE A 155 0.43 -12.28 15.98
N THR A 156 1.71 -12.13 15.67
CA THR A 156 2.63 -13.26 15.50
C THR A 156 3.99 -12.94 16.11
N GLU A 157 4.51 -13.86 16.92
CA GLU A 157 5.85 -13.79 17.49
C GLU A 157 6.82 -14.72 16.76
N PHE A 158 8.02 -14.23 16.53
CA PHE A 158 9.13 -14.94 15.89
C PHE A 158 10.39 -14.71 16.72
N GLY A 159 10.57 -15.51 17.78
CA GLY A 159 11.66 -15.32 18.74
C GLY A 159 11.55 -13.97 19.43
N ASN A 160 12.55 -13.10 19.25
CA ASN A 160 12.56 -11.75 19.83
C ASN A 160 11.85 -10.68 18.97
N ARG A 161 11.31 -11.06 17.81
CA ARG A 161 10.57 -10.16 16.91
C ARG A 161 9.09 -10.46 17.00
N CYS A 162 8.26 -9.43 16.81
CA CYS A 162 6.83 -9.58 16.69
C CYS A 162 6.31 -8.76 15.51
N ARG A 163 5.18 -9.20 14.96
CA ARG A 163 4.48 -8.56 13.86
C ARG A 163 2.97 -8.60 14.13
N CYS A 164 2.29 -7.51 13.81
CA CYS A 164 0.83 -7.45 13.81
C CYS A 164 0.34 -7.16 12.38
N ASN A 165 -0.59 -7.97 11.87
CA ASN A 165 -1.17 -7.78 10.54
C ASN A 165 -2.66 -7.48 10.63
N TYR A 166 -3.12 -6.51 9.84
CA TYR A 166 -4.53 -6.15 9.71
C TYR A 166 -4.78 -5.52 8.33
N LYS A 167 -6.06 -5.33 7.98
CA LYS A 167 -6.48 -4.72 6.72
C LYS A 167 -7.36 -3.51 7.00
N ILE A 168 -7.08 -2.41 6.31
CA ILE A 168 -7.85 -1.17 6.47
C ILE A 168 -8.64 -0.84 5.20
N ALA A 169 -9.83 -0.27 5.33
CA ALA A 169 -10.56 0.37 4.26
C ALA A 169 -10.17 1.86 4.19
N VAL A 170 -9.71 2.28 3.02
CA VAL A 170 -9.18 3.62 2.76
C VAL A 170 -9.97 4.25 1.63
N ASN A 171 -10.54 5.42 1.88
CA ASN A 171 -11.30 6.14 0.87
C ASN A 171 -10.36 6.90 -0.07
N ARG A 172 -10.59 6.76 -1.39
CA ARG A 172 -9.90 7.54 -2.42
C ARG A 172 -10.30 9.02 -2.32
N LYS A 173 -9.32 9.91 -2.50
CA LYS A 173 -9.53 11.37 -2.68
C LYS A 173 -9.76 11.79 -4.14
N LEU A 174 -9.49 10.88 -5.08
CA LEU A 174 -9.52 11.16 -6.51
C LEU A 174 -10.16 10.01 -7.29
N PHE A 175 -10.58 10.32 -8.52
CA PHE A 175 -11.11 9.34 -9.45
C PHE A 175 -9.97 8.50 -10.05
N VAL A 176 -10.09 7.18 -9.96
CA VAL A 176 -9.16 6.20 -10.54
C VAL A 176 -9.83 5.63 -11.79
N ALA A 177 -9.20 5.78 -12.95
CA ALA A 177 -9.73 5.24 -14.20
C ALA A 177 -9.85 3.70 -14.11
N GLY A 178 -10.89 3.14 -14.73
CA GLY A 178 -11.19 1.70 -14.67
C GLY A 178 -11.84 1.20 -13.37
N SER A 179 -11.97 2.05 -12.33
CA SER A 179 -13.04 1.87 -11.34
C SER A 179 -14.37 2.20 -12.02
N GLN A 180 -15.34 1.29 -11.99
CA GLN A 180 -16.53 1.31 -12.86
C GLN A 180 -17.07 2.73 -13.16
N LYS A 181 -16.80 3.18 -14.38
CA LYS A 181 -17.65 4.07 -15.18
C LYS A 181 -18.07 3.28 -16.40
N ASP A 182 -18.96 2.32 -16.20
CA ASP A 182 -19.76 1.74 -17.28
C ASP A 182 -21.24 1.91 -16.91
N SER A 183 -21.73 3.11 -17.16
CA SER A 183 -22.96 3.26 -17.96
C SER A 183 -23.24 4.73 -18.20
N ASN A 184 -23.59 5.01 -19.45
CA ASN A 184 -24.32 6.19 -19.86
C ASN A 184 -25.66 6.29 -19.12
N VAL A 185 -25.65 6.71 -17.84
CA VAL A 185 -26.86 7.15 -17.15
C VAL A 185 -26.90 8.67 -17.23
N THR A 186 -27.54 9.12 -18.30
CA THR A 186 -28.26 10.39 -18.31
C THR A 186 -29.15 10.45 -17.07
N GLY A 187 -28.81 11.30 -16.09
CA GLY A 187 -29.78 11.80 -15.12
C GLY A 187 -29.54 11.55 -13.62
N ASP A 188 -28.49 10.86 -13.18
CA ASP A 188 -28.22 10.75 -11.73
C ASP A 188 -26.71 10.73 -11.41
N LEU A 189 -26.11 11.93 -11.39
CA LEU A 189 -24.66 12.19 -11.39
C LEU A 189 -23.91 11.83 -10.09
N ASN A 190 -24.48 11.10 -9.13
CA ASN A 190 -23.91 11.03 -7.77
C ASN A 190 -24.00 9.70 -7.01
N ARG A 191 -24.23 8.56 -7.66
CA ARG A 191 -24.23 7.24 -6.96
C ARG A 191 -23.20 6.26 -7.52
N MET A 192 -21.91 6.58 -7.37
CA MET A 192 -20.93 5.49 -7.23
C MET A 192 -21.13 4.90 -5.83
N ARG A 193 -21.18 3.57 -5.69
CA ARG A 193 -21.27 2.93 -4.37
C ARG A 193 -19.99 3.24 -3.58
N GLU A 194 -20.08 3.42 -2.27
CA GLU A 194 -18.91 3.74 -1.42
C GLU A 194 -17.81 2.66 -1.51
N GLU A 195 -18.22 1.41 -1.79
CA GLU A 195 -17.37 0.25 -2.05
C GLU A 195 -16.48 0.44 -3.31
N GLU A 196 -16.94 1.19 -4.31
CA GLU A 196 -16.18 1.47 -5.56
C GLU A 196 -15.14 2.58 -5.37
N ARG A 197 -15.13 3.23 -4.20
CA ARG A 197 -14.22 4.33 -3.83
C ARG A 197 -13.23 3.95 -2.74
N SER A 198 -13.26 2.70 -2.29
CA SER A 198 -12.46 2.22 -1.18
C SER A 198 -11.39 1.24 -1.65
N ASP A 199 -10.20 1.36 -1.06
CA ASP A 199 -9.11 0.42 -1.22
C ASP A 199 -8.84 -0.29 0.10
N TYR A 200 -8.38 -1.54 0.01
CA TYR A 200 -8.27 -2.42 1.17
C TYR A 200 -6.84 -2.92 1.40
N PRO A 201 -5.84 -2.03 1.55
CA PRO A 201 -4.47 -2.48 1.67
C PRO A 201 -4.21 -3.16 3.02
N TYR A 202 -3.21 -4.04 3.02
CA TYR A 202 -2.72 -4.71 4.21
C TYR A 202 -1.69 -3.86 4.94
N VAL A 203 -1.76 -3.87 6.26
CA VAL A 203 -0.79 -3.24 7.15
C VAL A 203 -0.06 -4.33 7.92
N ALA A 204 1.26 -4.18 8.03
CA ALA A 204 2.13 -5.03 8.84
C ALA A 204 2.98 -4.14 9.74
N SER A 205 2.68 -4.11 11.03
CA SER A 205 3.46 -3.38 12.04
C SER A 205 4.39 -4.32 12.80
N TYR A 206 5.46 -3.77 13.37
CA TYR A 206 6.53 -4.54 14.00
C TYR A 206 6.90 -3.97 15.38
N GLY A 207 7.48 -4.83 16.23
CA GLY A 207 8.04 -4.40 17.51
C GLY A 207 6.98 -3.79 18.45
N GLU A 208 7.29 -2.65 19.04
CA GLU A 208 6.36 -1.97 19.95
C GLU A 208 5.07 -1.53 19.27
N VAL A 209 5.13 -1.04 18.03
CA VAL A 209 3.95 -0.69 17.26
C VAL A 209 3.05 -1.91 17.05
N ALA A 210 3.63 -3.09 16.80
CA ALA A 210 2.84 -4.32 16.68
C ALA A 210 2.09 -4.70 17.95
N ARG A 211 2.73 -4.54 19.11
CA ARG A 211 2.10 -4.82 20.43
C ARG A 211 0.98 -3.82 20.69
N ASN A 212 1.26 -2.53 20.50
CA ASN A 212 0.27 -1.47 20.68
C ASN A 212 -0.92 -1.65 19.73
N ASP A 213 -0.66 -1.97 18.45
CA ASP A 213 -1.72 -2.21 17.47
C ASP A 213 -2.59 -3.41 17.86
N TYR A 214 -1.99 -4.52 18.28
CA TYR A 214 -2.76 -5.70 18.70
C TYR A 214 -3.62 -5.44 19.94
N GLU A 215 -3.09 -4.67 20.91
CA GLU A 215 -3.81 -4.33 22.14
C GLU A 215 -4.92 -3.30 21.91
N GLN A 216 -4.66 -2.29 21.06
CA GLN A 216 -5.52 -1.10 20.94
C GLN A 216 -6.50 -1.17 19.76
N LEU A 217 -6.25 -2.01 18.76
CA LEU A 217 -7.09 -2.07 17.57
C LEU A 217 -8.16 -3.16 17.64
N GLN A 218 -9.24 -2.90 16.91
CA GLN A 218 -10.32 -3.84 16.64
C GLN A 218 -10.98 -3.49 15.31
N THR A 219 -11.81 -4.39 14.80
CA THR A 219 -12.62 -4.13 13.62
C THR A 219 -13.39 -2.80 13.77
N GLY A 220 -13.31 -1.95 12.75
CA GLY A 220 -13.93 -0.63 12.73
C GLY A 220 -13.12 0.50 13.40
N SER A 221 -11.99 0.21 14.07
CA SER A 221 -11.07 1.24 14.58
C SER A 221 -10.59 2.14 13.44
N LEU A 222 -10.70 3.46 13.62
CA LEU A 222 -10.16 4.46 12.70
C LEU A 222 -8.73 4.81 13.14
N ILE A 223 -7.81 4.77 12.20
CA ILE A 223 -6.40 5.10 12.46
C ILE A 223 -5.84 6.04 11.41
N TYR A 224 -4.83 6.80 11.81
CA TYR A 224 -3.91 7.47 10.89
C TYR A 224 -2.55 6.77 10.94
N ILE A 225 -1.96 6.53 9.77
CA ILE A 225 -0.66 5.87 9.61
C ILE A 225 0.30 6.85 8.95
N ASP A 226 1.49 6.99 9.53
CA ASP A 226 2.67 7.53 8.87
C ASP A 226 3.70 6.39 8.73
N GLY A 227 4.10 6.08 7.51
CA GLY A 227 4.85 4.85 7.25
C GLY A 227 5.46 4.78 5.85
N TYR A 228 5.73 3.56 5.41
CA TYR A 228 6.35 3.26 4.12
C TYR A 228 5.71 2.02 3.49
N LEU A 229 5.93 1.82 2.19
CA LEU A 229 5.55 0.59 1.49
C LEU A 229 6.60 -0.49 1.71
N HIS A 230 6.16 -1.63 2.20
CA HIS A 230 7.00 -2.79 2.45
C HIS A 230 6.60 -3.91 1.49
N THR A 231 7.52 -4.31 0.62
CA THR A 231 7.34 -5.49 -0.24
C THR A 231 7.97 -6.72 0.37
N MET A 232 7.19 -7.79 0.54
CA MET A 232 7.64 -9.04 1.16
C MET A 232 7.12 -10.22 0.38
N ALA A 233 7.96 -11.26 0.25
CA ALA A 233 7.52 -12.53 -0.30
C ALA A 233 6.70 -13.31 0.74
N VAL A 234 5.51 -13.76 0.36
CA VAL A 234 4.59 -14.53 1.20
C VAL A 234 4.31 -15.86 0.52
N ASP A 235 4.41 -16.95 1.28
CA ASP A 235 3.99 -18.27 0.82
C ASP A 235 2.49 -18.41 1.03
N ASN A 236 1.75 -18.43 -0.07
CA ASN A 236 0.32 -18.70 -0.07
C ASN A 236 0.10 -20.21 -0.17
N LYS A 237 -0.77 -20.72 0.70
CA LYS A 237 -1.24 -22.10 0.66
C LYS A 237 -2.57 -22.16 -0.09
N ILE A 238 -2.65 -23.06 -1.06
CA ILE A 238 -3.85 -23.32 -1.84
C ILE A 238 -4.10 -24.81 -1.78
N ILE A 239 -5.32 -25.21 -1.43
CA ILE A 239 -5.71 -26.62 -1.39
C ILE A 239 -6.38 -26.96 -2.71
N CYS A 240 -5.90 -28.01 -3.39
CA CYS A 240 -6.53 -28.48 -4.61
C CYS A 240 -7.93 -29.05 -4.29
N PRO A 241 -9.01 -28.57 -4.94
CA PRO A 241 -10.36 -29.06 -4.66
C PRO A 241 -10.61 -30.49 -5.17
N SER A 242 -9.76 -31.01 -6.06
CA SER A 242 -9.93 -32.36 -6.64
C SER A 242 -9.16 -33.45 -5.88
N CYS A 243 -7.91 -33.19 -5.47
CA CYS A 243 -7.05 -34.18 -4.84
C CYS A 243 -6.51 -33.77 -3.47
N GLU A 244 -6.95 -32.63 -2.92
CA GLU A 244 -6.58 -32.11 -1.60
C GLU A 244 -5.09 -31.78 -1.39
N GLU A 245 -4.27 -31.88 -2.45
CA GLU A 245 -2.86 -31.51 -2.41
C GLU A 245 -2.65 -30.04 -1.96
N GLU A 246 -1.72 -29.82 -1.01
CA GLU A 246 -1.33 -28.47 -0.56
C GLU A 246 -0.32 -27.86 -1.55
N ILE A 247 -0.77 -26.91 -2.35
CA ILE A 247 0.06 -26.18 -3.29
C ILE A 247 0.58 -24.92 -2.61
N ARG A 248 1.91 -24.80 -2.50
CA ARG A 248 2.58 -23.60 -2.02
C ARG A 248 3.01 -22.71 -3.18
N LYS A 249 2.55 -21.46 -3.17
CA LYS A 249 2.96 -20.43 -4.15
C LYS A 249 3.52 -19.21 -3.42
N ARG A 250 4.79 -18.96 -3.66
CA ARG A 250 5.46 -17.73 -3.21
C ARG A 250 5.04 -16.56 -4.10
N ALA A 251 4.54 -15.49 -3.49
CA ALA A 251 4.14 -14.27 -4.19
C ALA A 251 4.70 -13.03 -3.46
N MET A 252 4.99 -11.97 -4.21
CA MET A 252 5.35 -10.68 -3.61
C MET A 252 4.06 -9.94 -3.23
N HIS A 253 3.96 -9.54 -1.97
CA HIS A 253 2.88 -8.72 -1.44
C HIS A 253 3.41 -7.37 -1.00
N MET A 254 2.58 -6.33 -1.15
CA MET A 254 2.88 -4.98 -0.69
C MET A 254 2.02 -4.66 0.53
N TYR A 255 2.68 -4.35 1.63
CA TYR A 255 2.10 -3.92 2.89
C TYR A 255 2.41 -2.44 3.10
N ILE A 256 1.59 -1.76 3.91
CA ILE A 256 2.04 -0.54 4.59
C ILE A 256 2.70 -0.98 5.90
N THR A 257 3.90 -0.48 6.17
CA THR A 257 4.52 -0.64 7.49
C THR A 257 4.57 0.73 8.17
N PRO A 258 3.92 0.89 9.35
CA PRO A 258 3.92 2.16 10.06
C PRO A 258 5.29 2.45 10.69
N TYR A 259 5.72 3.71 10.60
CA TYR A 259 6.65 4.31 11.57
C TYR A 259 5.89 4.70 12.84
N SER A 260 4.67 5.22 12.69
CA SER A 260 3.75 5.50 13.78
C SER A 260 2.30 5.24 13.36
N VAL A 261 1.45 4.99 14.36
CA VAL A 261 0.00 4.85 14.22
C VAL A 261 -0.65 5.75 15.25
N GLU A 262 -1.52 6.64 14.79
CA GLU A 262 -2.40 7.42 15.68
C GLU A 262 -3.74 6.70 15.79
N TYR A 263 -4.13 6.39 17.02
CA TYR A 263 -5.39 5.73 17.36
C TYR A 263 -6.49 6.78 17.48
N LEU A 264 -7.42 6.81 16.51
CA LEU A 264 -8.47 7.81 16.45
C LEU A 264 -9.76 7.27 17.09
N GLU A 265 -10.74 6.89 16.29
CA GLU A 265 -12.06 6.46 16.77
C GLU A 265 -12.15 4.94 16.94
N ASN A 266 -12.99 4.50 17.89
CA ASN A 266 -13.32 3.09 18.10
C ASN A 266 -12.09 2.19 18.39
N CYS A 267 -11.04 2.76 18.99
CA CYS A 267 -9.88 2.03 19.50
C CYS A 267 -10.09 1.65 20.98
N LYS A 268 -9.48 0.53 21.40
CA LYS A 268 -9.37 0.07 22.79
C LYS A 268 -8.29 0.87 23.53
N LEU A 269 -8.46 2.19 23.60
CA LEU A 269 -7.51 3.07 24.30
C LEU A 269 -7.42 2.66 25.78
N LYS A 270 -6.20 2.52 26.28
CA LYS A 270 -5.94 2.30 27.71
C LYS A 270 -6.49 3.48 28.52
N GLU A 271 -6.97 3.22 29.75
CA GLU A 271 -7.66 4.21 30.60
C GLU A 271 -6.89 5.52 30.81
N SER A 272 -5.55 5.50 30.77
CA SER A 272 -4.71 6.69 30.91
C SER A 272 -5.00 7.77 29.87
N THR A 273 -5.30 7.38 28.63
CA THR A 273 -5.57 8.32 27.52
C THR A 273 -7.01 8.80 27.53
N ARG A 274 -7.98 7.92 27.89
CA ARG A 274 -9.39 8.30 28.05
C ARG A 274 -9.60 9.33 29.17
N ASN A 275 -8.89 9.19 30.28
CA ASN A 275 -8.96 10.13 31.40
C ASN A 275 -8.36 11.50 31.06
N LEU A 276 -7.40 11.57 30.13
CA LEU A 276 -6.83 12.84 29.68
C LEU A 276 -7.82 13.61 28.78
N ASN A 277 -8.45 12.93 27.81
CA ASN A 277 -9.46 13.54 26.94
C ASN A 277 -10.69 14.00 27.74
N LYS A 278 -11.14 13.19 28.71
CA LYS A 278 -12.25 13.58 29.59
C LYS A 278 -11.92 14.83 30.41
N LYS A 279 -10.69 14.94 30.93
CA LYS A 279 -10.22 16.16 31.62
C LYS A 279 -10.12 17.39 30.71
N ILE A 280 -9.81 17.21 29.43
CA ILE A 280 -9.77 18.31 28.44
C ILE A 280 -11.21 18.76 28.11
N GLU A 281 -12.11 17.82 27.83
CA GLU A 281 -13.53 18.10 27.57
C GLU A 281 -14.22 18.78 28.77
N ASP A 282 -13.86 18.38 29.99
CA ASP A 282 -14.40 19.00 31.21
C ASP A 282 -13.88 20.44 31.38
N ARG A 283 -12.61 20.72 31.04
CA ARG A 283 -12.04 22.09 31.06
C ARG A 283 -12.63 23.00 29.98
N GLU A 284 -12.87 22.50 28.77
CA GLU A 284 -13.48 23.28 27.69
C GLU A 284 -14.94 23.66 28.01
N LYS A 285 -15.65 22.83 28.78
CA LYS A 285 -17.02 23.15 29.26
C LYS A 285 -17.03 24.17 30.40
N GLU A 286 -15.96 24.25 31.17
CA GLU A 286 -15.79 25.27 32.22
C GLU A 286 -15.48 26.65 31.60
N GLU A 287 -14.63 26.72 30.56
CA GLU A 287 -14.27 27.98 29.89
C GLU A 287 -15.39 28.59 29.01
N VAL A 288 -16.42 27.81 28.64
CA VAL A 288 -17.60 28.31 27.89
C VAL A 288 -18.70 28.84 28.81
N ASN A 289 -18.61 28.58 30.12
CA ASN A 289 -19.59 29.01 31.12
C ASN A 289 -19.10 30.17 32.01
N GLU A 290 -17.92 30.75 31.71
CA GLU A 290 -17.46 32.06 32.22
C GLU A 290 -17.67 33.16 31.17
#